data_AF-A0A3D5QDR6-F1
#
_entry.id   AF-A0A3D5QDR6-F1
#
_cell.length_a   1.000
_cell.length_b   1.000
_cell.length_c   1.000
_cell.angle_alpha   90.00
_cell.angle_beta   90.00
_cell.angle_gamma   90.00
#
_symmetry.space_group_name_H-M   'P 1'
#
loop_
_entity.id
_entity.type
_entity.pdbx_description
1 polymer ?
#
loop_
_entity_poly.entity_id
_entity_poly.type
_entity_poly.pdbx_seq_one_letter_code
_entity_poly.pdbx_strand_id
1 'polypeptide(L)'
;LSKAVNLGKPLLPDLLAVIETINEPGKLADIIAANLGLKAEESQVILEEIEAEKRLEKVNEFLNREISILEVQQQIMNDAKGEIDKSQREY
;
A
#
# COMPACT_ATOMS: atom_id res chain seq x y z
N LEU A 1 -1.36 6.88 0.54
CA LEU A 1 -1.81 5.91 1.58
C LEU A 1 -3.32 5.65 1.56
N SER A 2 -4.17 6.68 1.54
CA SER A 2 -5.64 6.56 1.47
C SER A 2 -6.14 5.61 0.37
N LYS A 3 -5.50 5.64 -0.80
CA LYS A 3 -5.82 4.74 -1.92
C LYS A 3 -5.54 3.25 -1.59
N ALA A 4 -4.45 2.94 -0.88
CA ALA A 4 -4.14 1.57 -0.46
C ALA A 4 -5.12 1.04 0.60
N VAL A 5 -5.56 1.89 1.52
CA VAL A 5 -6.62 1.57 2.51
C VAL A 5 -7.92 1.23 1.81
N ASN A 6 -8.34 2.07 0.86
CA ASN A 6 -9.57 1.86 0.08
C ASN A 6 -9.54 0.59 -0.78
N LEU A 7 -8.34 0.12 -1.15
CA LEU A 7 -8.14 -1.13 -1.91
C LEU A 7 -8.05 -2.38 -1.02
N GLY A 8 -8.31 -2.26 0.29
CA GLY A 8 -8.47 -3.40 1.19
C GLY A 8 -7.23 -3.77 2.01
N LYS A 9 -6.17 -2.94 2.00
CA LYS A 9 -5.03 -3.16 2.91
C LYS A 9 -5.46 -2.85 4.35
N PRO A 10 -5.37 -3.81 5.29
CA PRO A 10 -5.80 -3.60 6.66
C PRO A 10 -4.84 -2.61 7.34
N LEU A 11 -5.28 -1.36 7.47
CA LEU A 11 -4.62 -0.35 8.27
C LEU A 11 -5.53 0.04 9.42
N LEU A 12 -4.94 0.29 10.59
CA LEU A 12 -5.71 0.79 11.73
C LEU A 12 -6.31 2.16 11.36
N PRO A 13 -7.62 2.40 11.56
CA PRO A 13 -8.26 3.66 11.22
C PRO A 13 -7.56 4.88 11.83
N ASP A 14 -7.05 4.73 13.05
CA ASP A 14 -6.35 5.78 13.80
C ASP A 14 -4.98 6.13 13.22
N LEU A 15 -4.37 5.23 12.45
CA LEU A 15 -3.03 5.43 11.89
C LEU A 15 -3.01 6.54 10.82
N LEU A 16 -4.10 6.72 10.07
CA LEU A 16 -4.21 7.79 9.08
C LEU A 16 -4.15 9.18 9.75
N ALA A 17 -4.85 9.34 10.87
CA ALA A 17 -4.82 10.58 11.65
C ALA A 17 -3.43 10.84 12.24
N VAL A 18 -2.74 9.80 12.73
CA VAL A 18 -1.35 9.94 13.22
C VAL A 18 -0.43 10.38 12.08
N ILE A 19 -0.52 9.77 10.90
CA ILE A 19 0.30 10.11 9.74
C ILE A 19 0.13 11.57 9.30
N GLU A 20 -1.08 12.12 9.32
CA GLU A 20 -1.35 13.51 8.97
C GLU A 20 -0.73 14.52 9.97
N THR A 21 -0.46 14.09 11.19
CA THR A 21 0.17 14.95 12.22
C THR A 21 1.70 14.92 12.18
N ILE A 22 2.31 14.02 11.41
CA ILE A 22 3.77 13.84 11.36
C ILE A 22 4.37 14.76 10.31
N ASN A 23 5.18 15.72 10.77
CA ASN A 23 5.93 16.64 9.92
C ASN A 23 7.38 16.20 9.64
N GLU A 24 7.81 15.09 10.22
CA GLU A 24 9.18 14.55 10.04
C GLU A 24 9.18 13.48 8.94
N PRO A 25 9.84 13.72 7.79
CA PRO A 25 9.78 12.81 6.64
C PRO A 25 10.35 11.42 6.94
N GLY A 26 11.37 11.34 7.81
CA GLY A 26 11.96 10.07 8.23
C GLY A 26 10.98 9.20 9.03
N LYS A 27 10.31 9.79 10.03
CA LYS A 27 9.31 9.08 10.84
C LYS A 27 8.12 8.65 9.99
N LEU A 28 7.70 9.50 9.06
CA LEU A 28 6.65 9.17 8.12
C LEU A 28 7.05 7.96 7.26
N ALA A 29 8.26 7.97 6.69
CA ALA A 29 8.79 6.86 5.91
C ALA A 29 8.83 5.55 6.71
N ASP A 30 9.32 5.60 7.96
CA ASP A 30 9.45 4.42 8.82
C ASP A 30 8.08 3.81 9.17
N ILE A 31 7.08 4.63 9.48
CA ILE A 31 5.71 4.17 9.76
C ILE A 31 5.08 3.55 8.51
N ILE A 32 5.23 4.18 7.36
CA ILE A 32 4.66 3.66 6.11
C ILE A 32 5.33 2.33 5.74
N ALA A 33 6.66 2.24 5.85
CA ALA A 33 7.42 1.02 5.58
C ALA A 33 6.98 -0.15 6.48
N ALA A 34 6.80 0.10 7.79
CA ALA A 34 6.33 -0.91 8.75
C ALA A 34 4.93 -1.47 8.41
N ASN A 35 4.10 -0.66 7.76
CA ASN A 35 2.73 -1.03 7.40
C ASN A 35 2.58 -1.52 5.95
N LEU A 36 3.63 -1.44 5.14
CA LEU A 36 3.63 -1.93 3.77
C LEU A 36 3.81 -3.45 3.67
N GLY A 37 4.32 -4.12 4.72
CA GLY A 37 4.58 -5.56 4.65
C GLY A 37 5.67 -5.92 3.64
N LEU A 38 6.68 -5.04 3.51
CA LEU A 38 7.78 -5.18 2.56
C LEU A 38 8.62 -6.42 2.84
N LYS A 39 9.28 -6.94 1.79
CA LYS A 39 10.27 -8.01 1.97
C LYS A 39 11.48 -7.47 2.73
N ALA A 40 12.24 -8.38 3.34
CA ALA A 40 13.46 -8.03 4.07
C ALA A 40 14.46 -7.24 3.20
N GLU A 41 14.60 -7.62 1.93
CA GLU A 41 15.46 -6.94 0.95
C GLU A 41 15.01 -5.49 0.71
N GLU A 42 13.71 -5.26 0.50
CA GLU A 42 13.14 -3.92 0.27
C GLU A 42 13.24 -3.06 1.53
N SER A 43 13.07 -3.68 2.69
CA SER A 43 13.19 -3.01 3.99
C SER A 43 14.63 -2.57 4.27
N GLN A 44 15.60 -3.42 3.91
CA GLN A 44 17.03 -3.10 4.02
C GLN A 44 17.40 -1.91 3.10
N VAL A 45 16.89 -1.91 1.87
CA VAL A 45 17.09 -0.83 0.90
C VAL A 45 16.57 0.52 1.39
N ILE A 46 15.52 0.54 2.21
CA ILE A 46 15.00 1.74 2.89
C ILE A 46 15.87 2.11 4.09
N LEU A 47 16.29 1.12 4.89
CA LEU A 47 17.11 1.34 6.09
C LEU A 47 18.50 1.92 5.77
N GLU A 48 19.04 1.59 4.60
CA GLU A 48 20.33 2.10 4.11
C GLU A 48 20.27 3.57 3.66
N GLU A 49 19.07 4.14 3.48
CA GLU A 49 18.93 5.58 3.16
C GLU A 49 19.04 6.46 4.41
N ILE A 50 20.20 7.11 4.52
CA ILE A 50 20.51 8.05 5.60
C ILE A 50 19.66 9.32 5.48
N GLU A 51 19.44 9.80 4.25
CA GLU A 51 18.67 11.01 3.98
C GLU A 51 17.17 10.75 4.10
N ALA A 52 16.51 11.45 5.01
CA ALA A 52 15.09 11.25 5.33
C ALA A 52 14.16 11.51 4.12
N GLU A 53 14.50 12.47 3.27
CA GLU A 53 13.74 12.77 2.04
C GLU A 53 13.84 11.63 1.04
N LYS A 54 15.06 11.12 0.76
CA LYS A 54 15.27 9.97 -0.13
C LYS A 54 14.62 8.70 0.38
N ARG A 55 14.65 8.49 1.71
CA ARG A 55 13.95 7.37 2.34
C ARG A 55 12.45 7.44 2.11
N LEU A 56 11.86 8.63 2.28
CA LEU A 56 10.44 8.84 2.03
C LEU A 56 10.08 8.63 0.56
N GLU A 57 10.91 9.10 -0.38
CA GLU A 57 10.73 8.86 -1.81
C GLU A 57 10.72 7.37 -2.15
N LYS A 58 11.71 6.61 -1.66
CA LYS A 58 11.77 5.15 -1.84
C LYS A 58 10.54 4.45 -1.28
N VAL A 59 10.14 4.79 -0.06
CA VAL A 59 8.94 4.21 0.57
C VAL A 59 7.69 4.52 -0.24
N ASN A 60 7.59 5.73 -0.81
CA ASN A 60 6.50 6.12 -1.68
C ASN A 60 6.50 5.32 -3.00
N GLU A 61 7.67 5.03 -3.57
CA GLU A 61 7.79 4.16 -4.75
C GLU A 61 7.24 2.75 -4.47
N PHE A 62 7.68 2.13 -3.37
CA PHE A 62 7.16 0.82 -2.96
C PHE A 62 5.66 0.84 -2.70
N LEU A 63 5.15 1.90 -2.06
CA LEU A 63 3.72 2.09 -1.83
C LEU A 63 2.93 2.17 -3.14
N ASN A 64 3.42 2.90 -4.13
CA ASN A 64 2.73 3.01 -5.42
C ASN A 64 2.72 1.69 -6.17
N ARG A 65 3.83 0.94 -6.14
CA ARG A 65 3.89 -0.40 -6.72
C ARG A 65 2.86 -1.34 -6.08
N GLU A 66 2.76 -1.31 -4.76
CA GLU A 66 1.79 -2.10 -4.01
C GLU A 66 0.35 -1.71 -4.37
N ILE A 67 0.05 -0.41 -4.48
CA ILE A 67 -1.27 0.08 -4.92
C ILE A 67 -1.61 -0.49 -6.30
N SER A 68 -0.68 -0.45 -7.26
CA SER A 68 -0.94 -1.00 -8.60
C SER A 68 -1.21 -2.50 -8.58
N ILE A 69 -0.53 -3.27 -7.72
CA ILE A 69 -0.81 -4.70 -7.55
C ILE A 69 -2.23 -4.90 -7.01
N LEU A 70 -2.62 -4.14 -5.97
CA LEU A 70 -3.96 -4.21 -5.40
C LEU A 70 -5.05 -3.82 -6.40
N GLU A 71 -4.82 -2.81 -7.24
CA GLU A 71 -5.74 -2.42 -8.31
C GLU A 71 -5.97 -3.56 -9.32
N VAL A 72 -4.89 -4.21 -9.76
CA VAL A 72 -4.98 -5.36 -10.67
C VAL A 72 -5.71 -6.52 -10.01
N GLN A 73 -5.42 -6.82 -8.75
CA GLN A 73 -6.13 -7.87 -7.99
C GLN A 73 -7.63 -7.56 -7.88
N GLN A 74 -7.99 -6.32 -7.59
CA GLN A 74 -9.39 -5.90 -7.51
C GLN A 74 -10.09 -6.01 -8.86
N GLN A 75 -9.42 -5.65 -9.96
CA GLN A 75 -9.95 -5.82 -11.30
C GLN A 75 -10.21 -7.30 -11.62
N ILE A 76 -9.25 -8.19 -11.32
CA ILE A 76 -9.40 -9.64 -11.51
C ILE A 76 -10.58 -10.18 -10.71
N MET A 77 -10.74 -9.76 -9.44
CA MET A 77 -11.87 -10.18 -8.62
C MET A 77 -13.22 -9.71 -9.18
N ASN A 78 -13.28 -8.47 -9.69
CA ASN A 78 -14.49 -7.95 -10.30
C ASN A 78 -14.86 -8.69 -11.58
N ASP A 79 -13.87 -9.00 -12.42
CA ASP A 79 -14.06 -9.76 -13.66
C ASP A 79 -14.54 -11.18 -13.37
N ALA A 80 -13.88 -11.88 -12.43
CA ALA A 80 -14.29 -13.22 -12.00
C ALA A 80 -15.71 -13.24 -11.43
N LYS A 81 -16.09 -12.23 -10.63
CA LYS A 81 -17.47 -12.10 -10.12
C LYS A 81 -18.48 -11.87 -11.23
N GLY A 82 -18.13 -11.04 -12.23
CA GLY A 82 -18.98 -10.80 -13.40
C GLY A 82 -19.19 -12.05 -14.25
N GLU A 83 -18.17 -12.91 -14.39
CA GLU A 83 -18.31 -14.20 -15.08
C GLU A 83 -19.20 -15.18 -14.30
N ILE A 84 -19.08 -15.23 -12.98
CA ILE A 84 -19.95 -16.06 -12.12
C ILE A 84 -21.42 -15.61 -12.23
N ASP A 85 -21.69 -14.30 -12.19
CA ASP A 85 -23.04 -13.73 -12.30
C ASP A 85 -23.67 -13.94 -13.70
N LYS A 86 -22.85 -14.12 -14.75
CA LYS A 86 -23.33 -14.51 -16.08
C LYS A 86 -23.64 -16.00 -16.13
N SER A 87 -22.72 -16.83 -15.65
CA SER A 87 -22.89 -18.29 -15.60
C SER A 87 -24.10 -18.70 -14.76
N GLN A 88 -24.45 -17.97 -13.69
CA GLN A 88 -25.66 -18.24 -12.90
C GLN A 88 -26.98 -17.78 -13.58
N ARG A 89 -26.93 -16.88 -14.57
CA ARG A 89 -28.12 -16.42 -15.30
C ARG A 89 -28.43 -17.26 -16.54
N GLU A 90 -27.42 -17.93 -17.08
CA GLU A 90 -27.55 -18.81 -18.25
C GLU A 90 -27.97 -20.25 -17.89
N TYR A 91 -27.97 -20.59 -16.59
CA TYR A 91 -28.53 -21.82 -16.01
C TYR A 91 -29.89 -21.55 -15.35
#